data_AF-A0A0Q9EXC4-F1
#
_entry.id   AF-A0A0Q9EXC4-F1
#
_cell.length_a   1.000
_cell.length_b   1.000
_cell.length_c   1.000
_cell.angle_alpha   90.00
_cell.angle_beta   90.00
_cell.angle_gamma   90.00
#
_symmetry.space_group_name_H-M   'P 1'
#
loop_
_entity.id
_entity.type
_entity.pdbx_description
1 polymer ?
#
loop_
_entity_poly.entity_id
_entity_poly.type
_entity_poly.pdbx_seq_one_letter_code
_entity_poly.pdbx_strand_id
1 'polypeptide(L)'
;MRSKLGLLFGLLLAGCASTSVSAPRNAGERLPGLSGASGLQSDAGRYQAAPAAIAEFLLSLPTRDVLVPRELRQRYLQGKAYVVEVALPQGAADYLVIDQNGPKFGFWLRSFQGSTPGVTGYLLQVRAACGDIVGASFSEPAAEAQRICGQPRAEYVDSGLRAYRIVAGKAPVDVTHTLANPNKTLGGKRLQRYRALGANAVAIDDSRLDRVPALRWVVESDPEQPLPVDDERSFEAGGMAHGGFLVWTGDRFIVRDSVPRSLWPCAADDQAHCADPNNDRFVTPGK
;
A
#
# COMPACT_ATOMS: atom_id res chain seq x y z
N MET A 1 87.02 12.59 -3.22
CA MET A 1 86.34 11.28 -3.27
C MET A 1 85.07 11.35 -2.44
N ARG A 2 83.93 10.93 -3.02
CA ARG A 2 82.69 10.33 -2.45
C ARG A 2 82.14 10.91 -1.11
N SER A 3 80.86 11.16 -0.89
CA SER A 3 79.64 10.75 -1.58
C SER A 3 78.45 11.59 -1.10
N LYS A 4 77.43 11.64 -1.96
CA LYS A 4 76.08 12.20 -1.73
C LYS A 4 75.27 11.29 -0.79
N LEU A 5 74.33 11.87 -0.04
CA LEU A 5 72.97 11.33 0.08
C LEU A 5 72.01 12.45 0.54
N GLY A 6 71.16 12.91 -0.38
CA GLY A 6 70.01 13.75 -0.08
C GLY A 6 68.76 12.88 -0.08
N LEU A 7 67.94 12.98 0.97
CA LEU A 7 66.62 12.36 1.04
C LEU A 7 65.58 13.31 0.43
N LEU A 8 64.83 12.79 -0.56
CA LEU A 8 63.63 13.39 -1.14
C LEU A 8 62.44 13.23 -0.19
N PHE A 9 61.75 14.33 0.11
CA PHE A 9 60.42 14.34 0.74
C PHE A 9 59.36 14.19 -0.37
N GLY A 10 58.61 13.09 -0.35
CA GLY A 10 57.44 12.88 -1.21
C GLY A 10 56.18 13.45 -0.58
N LEU A 11 55.49 14.35 -1.29
CA LEU A 11 54.14 14.80 -0.96
C LEU A 11 53.11 13.70 -1.29
N LEU A 12 52.36 13.26 -0.29
CA LEU A 12 51.16 12.44 -0.45
C LEU A 12 49.94 13.37 -0.57
N LEU A 13 49.38 13.45 -1.78
CA LEU A 13 48.09 14.06 -2.07
C LEU A 13 46.97 13.11 -1.60
N ALA A 14 46.27 13.47 -0.54
CA ALA A 14 45.05 12.82 -0.11
C ALA A 14 43.89 13.23 -1.04
N GLY A 15 43.55 12.36 -1.99
CA GLY A 15 42.37 12.52 -2.83
C GLY A 15 41.10 12.22 -2.04
N CYS A 16 40.22 13.21 -1.87
CA CYS A 16 38.86 13.01 -1.41
C CYS A 16 38.09 12.19 -2.46
N ALA A 17 38.00 10.87 -2.24
CA ALA A 17 37.05 10.03 -2.96
C ALA A 17 35.64 10.41 -2.50
N SER A 18 34.97 11.26 -3.26
CA SER A 18 33.53 11.46 -3.15
C SER A 18 32.84 10.14 -3.40
N THR A 19 32.47 9.43 -2.33
CA THR A 19 31.53 8.31 -2.43
C THR A 19 30.20 8.89 -2.89
N SER A 20 29.94 8.83 -4.19
CA SER A 20 28.60 8.96 -4.73
C SER A 20 27.81 7.77 -4.19
N VAL A 21 27.17 7.98 -3.03
CA VAL A 21 26.08 7.14 -2.58
C VAL A 21 25.07 7.18 -3.71
N SER A 22 25.04 6.10 -4.49
CA SER A 22 24.03 5.92 -5.51
C SER A 22 22.69 6.00 -4.79
N ALA A 23 21.92 7.05 -5.10
CA ALA A 23 20.55 7.16 -4.61
C ALA A 23 19.84 5.84 -4.95
N PRO A 24 19.07 5.24 -4.02
CA PRO A 24 18.32 4.04 -4.33
C PRO A 24 17.43 4.34 -5.53
N ARG A 25 17.78 3.75 -6.67
CA ARG A 25 16.88 3.65 -7.82
C ARG A 25 15.72 2.81 -7.32
N ASN A 26 14.59 3.47 -7.13
CA ASN A 26 13.27 3.05 -7.59
C ASN A 26 12.27 3.90 -6.82
N ALA A 27 11.49 4.72 -7.53
CA ALA A 27 10.09 4.83 -7.16
C ALA A 27 9.55 3.39 -7.30
N GLY A 28 9.64 2.62 -6.20
CA GLY A 28 9.43 1.17 -6.14
C GLY A 28 8.19 0.72 -6.87
N GLU A 29 8.24 -0.51 -7.39
CA GLU A 29 7.09 -1.22 -7.94
C GLU A 29 5.84 -0.93 -7.10
N ARG A 30 4.86 -0.25 -7.72
CA ARG A 30 3.63 0.18 -7.05
C ARG A 30 2.65 -0.99 -7.08
N LEU A 31 2.14 -1.37 -5.92
CA LEU A 31 1.09 -2.37 -5.84
C LEU A 31 -0.26 -1.70 -6.10
N PRO A 32 -1.22 -2.39 -6.73
CA PRO A 32 -2.58 -1.90 -6.83
C PRO A 32 -3.17 -1.60 -5.45
N GLY A 33 -3.75 -0.41 -5.31
CA GLY A 33 -4.37 0.07 -4.08
C GLY A 33 -5.88 -0.04 -4.10
N LEU A 34 -6.53 0.86 -3.37
CA LEU A 34 -7.98 1.04 -3.43
C LEU A 34 -8.44 1.45 -4.83
N SER A 35 -9.59 0.94 -5.22
CA SER A 35 -10.29 1.42 -6.41
C SER A 35 -10.76 2.87 -6.20
N GLY A 36 -11.06 3.59 -7.27
CA GLY A 36 -11.68 4.92 -7.17
C GLY A 36 -13.08 4.91 -6.55
N ALA A 37 -13.74 3.75 -6.49
CA ALA A 37 -15.07 3.59 -5.90
C ALA A 37 -15.03 3.19 -4.42
N SER A 38 -13.85 2.85 -3.86
CA SER A 38 -13.72 2.41 -2.47
C SER A 38 -14.07 3.53 -1.49
N GLY A 39 -14.98 3.23 -0.59
CA GLY A 39 -15.22 3.98 0.63
C GLY A 39 -15.11 3.03 1.81
N LEU A 40 -14.57 3.51 2.93
CA LEU A 40 -14.50 2.67 4.12
C LEU A 40 -15.92 2.43 4.66
N GLN A 41 -16.39 1.19 4.57
CA GLN A 41 -17.68 0.78 5.12
C GLN A 41 -17.46 -0.03 6.39
N SER A 42 -17.51 0.63 7.55
CA SER A 42 -17.51 -0.07 8.84
C SER A 42 -18.38 0.68 9.84
N ASP A 43 -19.40 0.02 10.38
CA ASP A 43 -20.30 0.64 11.37
C ASP A 43 -19.58 1.08 12.66
N ALA A 44 -18.35 0.62 12.87
CA ALA A 44 -17.50 0.98 14.01
C ALA A 44 -16.72 2.30 13.82
N GLY A 45 -16.71 2.88 12.61
CA GLY A 45 -15.90 4.04 12.29
C GLY A 45 -16.47 5.38 12.77
N ARG A 46 -15.59 6.33 13.08
CA ARG A 46 -15.96 7.69 13.52
C ARG A 46 -15.09 8.75 12.88
N TYR A 47 -15.68 9.90 12.58
CA TYR A 47 -14.93 11.08 12.13
C TYR A 47 -14.26 11.79 13.32
N GLN A 48 -12.94 11.71 13.39
CA GLN A 48 -12.13 12.30 14.46
C GLN A 48 -10.74 12.68 13.94
N ALA A 49 -9.90 13.29 14.79
CA ALA A 49 -8.50 13.51 14.43
C ALA A 49 -7.81 12.15 14.19
N ALA A 50 -6.90 12.09 13.20
CA ALA A 50 -6.08 10.90 13.01
C ALA A 50 -5.26 10.60 14.29
N PRO A 51 -5.14 9.33 14.72
CA PRO A 51 -4.35 9.00 15.91
C PRO A 51 -2.91 9.51 15.78
N ALA A 52 -2.30 9.96 16.88
CA ALA A 52 -0.97 10.59 16.87
C ALA A 52 0.09 9.72 16.17
N ALA A 53 0.11 8.42 16.45
CA ALA A 53 1.04 7.47 15.81
C ALA A 53 0.86 7.41 14.28
N ILE A 54 -0.38 7.56 13.78
CA ILE A 54 -0.67 7.61 12.33
C ILE A 54 -0.15 8.90 11.73
N ALA A 55 -0.40 10.04 12.38
CA ALA A 55 0.10 11.33 11.94
C ALA A 55 1.64 11.37 11.91
N GLU A 56 2.29 10.90 12.97
CA GLU A 56 3.75 10.78 13.07
C GLU A 56 4.32 9.89 11.98
N PHE A 57 3.74 8.70 11.79
CA PHE A 57 4.14 7.81 10.70
C PHE A 57 4.00 8.49 9.35
N LEU A 58 2.80 8.99 9.03
CA LEU A 58 2.52 9.60 7.73
C LEU A 58 3.47 10.74 7.45
N LEU A 59 3.79 11.60 8.43
CA LEU A 59 4.68 12.76 8.28
C LEU A 59 6.17 12.43 8.30
N SER A 60 6.57 11.24 8.79
CA SER A 60 7.96 10.76 8.77
C SER A 60 8.42 10.29 7.40
N LEU A 61 7.49 10.00 6.49
CA LEU A 61 7.80 9.42 5.18
C LEU A 61 8.43 10.46 4.24
N PRO A 62 9.50 10.10 3.51
CA PRO A 62 10.06 10.95 2.46
C PRO A 62 9.08 11.19 1.31
N THR A 63 9.01 12.41 0.79
CA THR A 63 8.16 12.74 -0.37
C THR A 63 8.42 11.85 -1.59
N ARG A 64 9.67 11.42 -1.83
CA ARG A 64 10.00 10.52 -2.94
C ARG A 64 9.36 9.13 -2.84
N ASP A 65 9.00 8.67 -1.64
CA ASP A 65 8.48 7.32 -1.41
C ASP A 65 6.96 7.27 -1.60
N VAL A 66 6.27 8.37 -1.25
CA VAL A 66 4.79 8.47 -1.29
C VAL A 66 4.27 9.49 -2.31
N LEU A 67 5.16 10.12 -3.09
CA LEU A 67 4.92 11.16 -4.10
C LEU A 67 4.31 12.47 -3.60
N VAL A 68 3.65 12.47 -2.45
CA VAL A 68 2.92 13.62 -1.92
C VAL A 68 3.79 14.38 -0.90
N PRO A 69 4.02 15.69 -1.11
CA PRO A 69 4.80 16.55 -0.21
C PRO A 69 4.32 16.50 1.24
N ARG A 70 5.26 16.68 2.17
CA ARG A 70 4.97 16.66 3.61
C ARG A 70 3.91 17.68 4.01
N GLU A 71 3.94 18.87 3.41
CA GLU A 71 3.00 19.95 3.68
C GLU A 71 1.58 19.59 3.25
N LEU A 72 1.40 18.85 2.15
CA LEU A 72 0.10 18.34 1.74
C LEU A 72 -0.42 17.29 2.74
N ARG A 73 0.44 16.35 3.13
CA ARG A 73 0.10 15.34 4.15
C ARG A 73 -0.28 16.00 5.48
N GLN A 74 0.40 17.08 5.88
CA GLN A 74 0.02 17.87 7.05
C GLN A 74 -1.36 18.50 6.89
N ARG A 75 -1.69 19.04 5.70
CA ARG A 75 -3.03 19.58 5.43
C ARG A 75 -4.12 18.50 5.54
N TYR A 76 -3.87 17.29 5.03
CA TYR A 76 -4.83 16.17 5.17
C TYR A 76 -5.09 15.83 6.64
N LEU A 77 -4.05 15.85 7.47
CA LEU A 77 -4.14 15.55 8.91
C LEU A 77 -4.77 16.67 9.77
N GLN A 78 -4.95 17.89 9.23
CA GLN A 78 -5.63 18.97 9.94
C GLN A 78 -7.15 18.77 10.02
N GLY A 79 -7.72 17.99 9.09
CA GLY A 79 -9.13 17.65 9.05
C GLY A 79 -9.49 16.52 10.02
N LYS A 80 -10.79 16.21 10.09
CA LYS A 80 -11.25 14.94 10.68
C LYS A 80 -11.08 13.84 9.64
N ALA A 81 -10.44 12.76 10.02
CA ALA A 81 -10.39 11.51 9.28
C ALA A 81 -11.46 10.55 9.78
N TYR A 82 -11.93 9.68 8.91
CA TYR A 82 -12.73 8.54 9.31
C TYR A 82 -11.81 7.44 9.85
N VAL A 83 -11.96 7.12 11.13
CA VAL A 83 -11.09 6.21 11.88
C VAL A 83 -11.91 5.03 12.38
N VAL A 84 -11.47 3.82 12.07
CA VAL A 84 -11.94 2.57 12.66
C VAL A 84 -10.84 2.03 13.55
N GLU A 85 -11.17 1.79 14.81
CA GLU A 85 -10.30 1.11 15.77
C GLU A 85 -10.59 -0.38 15.73
N VAL A 86 -9.57 -1.17 15.37
CA VAL A 86 -9.66 -2.63 15.32
C VAL A 86 -9.03 -3.15 16.60
N ALA A 87 -9.89 -3.56 17.53
CA ALA A 87 -9.45 -4.04 18.85
C ALA A 87 -8.65 -5.33 18.72
N LEU A 88 -7.48 -5.37 19.36
CA LEU A 88 -6.65 -6.56 19.49
C LEU A 88 -6.73 -7.12 20.92
N PRO A 89 -6.36 -8.40 21.11
CA PRO A 89 -6.14 -8.93 22.46
C PRO A 89 -5.17 -8.05 23.25
N GLN A 90 -5.39 -7.93 24.57
CA GLN A 90 -4.56 -7.15 25.50
C GLN A 90 -4.68 -5.61 25.41
N GLY A 91 -5.72 -5.09 24.73
CA GLY A 91 -6.01 -3.65 24.73
C GLY A 91 -5.14 -2.82 23.80
N ALA A 92 -4.29 -3.47 22.99
CA ALA A 92 -3.70 -2.83 21.82
C ALA A 92 -4.78 -2.62 20.76
N ALA A 93 -4.60 -1.59 19.94
CA ALA A 93 -5.48 -1.33 18.81
C ALA A 93 -4.66 -1.21 17.54
N ASP A 94 -5.22 -1.74 16.47
CA ASP A 94 -4.87 -1.29 15.14
C ASP A 94 -5.85 -0.24 14.65
N TYR A 95 -5.46 0.51 13.62
CA TYR A 95 -6.28 1.54 13.02
C TYR A 95 -6.46 1.28 11.54
N LEU A 96 -7.63 1.64 11.05
CA LEU A 96 -7.94 1.82 9.64
C LEU A 96 -8.43 3.26 9.49
N VAL A 97 -7.74 4.04 8.66
CA VAL A 97 -7.93 5.49 8.60
C VAL A 97 -8.00 5.93 7.14
N ILE A 98 -9.00 6.74 6.84
CA ILE A 98 -9.12 7.44 5.57
C ILE A 98 -9.48 8.90 5.85
N ASP A 99 -8.79 9.85 5.21
CA ASP A 99 -9.03 11.27 5.47
C ASP A 99 -10.38 11.76 4.93
N GLN A 100 -10.80 11.25 3.78
CA GLN A 100 -12.11 11.51 3.20
C GLN A 100 -12.60 10.32 2.38
N ASN A 101 -13.91 10.06 2.41
CA ASN A 101 -14.49 8.95 1.66
C ASN A 101 -14.50 9.21 0.15
N GLY A 102 -14.40 8.13 -0.63
CA GLY A 102 -14.51 8.13 -2.07
C GLY A 102 -13.18 8.41 -2.80
N PRO A 103 -13.23 8.62 -4.14
CA PRO A 103 -12.04 8.57 -5.01
C PRO A 103 -10.96 9.60 -4.68
N LYS A 104 -11.34 10.67 -3.97
CA LYS A 104 -10.50 11.85 -3.77
C LYS A 104 -9.67 11.81 -2.49
N PHE A 105 -9.72 10.73 -1.70
CA PHE A 105 -8.94 10.60 -0.47
C PHE A 105 -7.49 11.06 -0.64
N GLY A 106 -6.97 11.84 0.30
CA GLY A 106 -5.57 12.23 0.35
C GLY A 106 -4.70 11.11 0.95
N PHE A 107 -5.22 10.37 1.92
CA PHE A 107 -4.58 9.14 2.38
C PHE A 107 -5.56 8.07 2.87
N TRP A 108 -5.16 6.82 2.68
CA TRP A 108 -5.76 5.64 3.28
C TRP A 108 -4.66 4.83 3.97
N LEU A 109 -4.93 4.31 5.16
CA LEU A 109 -3.96 3.59 5.96
C LEU A 109 -4.59 2.48 6.80
N ARG A 110 -3.90 1.34 6.90
CA ARG A 110 -4.18 0.28 7.87
C ARG A 110 -2.91 -0.04 8.67
N SER A 111 -2.96 0.01 10.00
CA SER A 111 -1.87 -0.47 10.86
C SER A 111 -2.07 -1.93 11.28
N PHE A 112 -0.99 -2.60 11.67
CA PHE A 112 -1.01 -3.99 12.14
C PHE A 112 0.02 -4.16 13.25
N GLN A 113 -0.39 -4.31 14.49
CA GLN A 113 0.52 -4.58 15.59
C GLN A 113 1.21 -5.93 15.36
N GLY A 114 2.49 -5.96 15.67
CA GLY A 114 3.28 -7.17 15.62
C GLY A 114 3.03 -8.04 16.85
N SER A 115 3.30 -9.33 16.69
CA SER A 115 3.40 -10.27 17.81
C SER A 115 4.59 -9.93 18.72
N THR A 116 5.59 -9.24 18.17
CA THR A 116 6.72 -8.69 18.92
C THR A 116 6.42 -7.24 19.32
N PRO A 117 6.52 -6.88 20.61
CA PRO A 117 6.31 -5.51 21.07
C PRO A 117 7.20 -4.50 20.31
N GLY A 118 6.61 -3.39 19.88
CA GLY A 118 7.30 -2.34 19.14
C GLY A 118 7.53 -2.64 17.65
N VAL A 119 7.02 -3.76 17.12
CA VAL A 119 6.93 -3.99 15.67
C VAL A 119 5.53 -3.64 15.21
N THR A 120 5.42 -2.84 14.14
CA THR A 120 4.12 -2.50 13.54
C THR A 120 4.24 -2.50 12.01
N GLY A 121 3.30 -3.18 11.36
CA GLY A 121 3.11 -3.11 9.92
C GLY A 121 2.17 -1.96 9.55
N TYR A 122 2.41 -1.32 8.42
CA TYR A 122 1.52 -0.33 7.84
C TYR A 122 1.29 -0.63 6.38
N LEU A 123 0.03 -0.58 5.96
CA LEU A 123 -0.35 -0.40 4.57
C LEU A 123 -0.80 1.04 4.38
N LEU A 124 -0.30 1.67 3.32
CA LEU A 124 -0.53 3.09 3.04
C LEU A 124 -0.78 3.29 1.55
N GLN A 125 -1.74 4.15 1.24
CA GLN A 125 -1.86 4.75 -0.06
C GLN A 125 -2.06 6.25 0.12
N VAL A 126 -1.28 7.05 -0.63
CA VAL A 126 -1.37 8.51 -0.60
C VAL A 126 -1.66 9.01 -2.01
N ARG A 127 -2.60 9.95 -2.10
CA ARG A 127 -2.97 10.60 -3.35
C ARG A 127 -2.99 12.10 -3.17
N ALA A 128 -2.83 12.82 -4.28
CA ALA A 128 -3.06 14.26 -4.31
C ALA A 128 -3.64 14.64 -5.67
N ALA A 129 -4.65 15.50 -5.67
CA ALA A 129 -5.15 16.08 -6.90
C ALA A 129 -4.05 16.92 -7.54
N CYS A 130 -3.93 16.88 -8.87
CA CYS A 130 -2.87 17.63 -9.55
C CYS A 130 -3.02 19.15 -9.41
N GLY A 131 -4.24 19.65 -9.16
CA GLY A 131 -4.49 21.04 -8.80
C GLY A 131 -3.82 21.50 -7.49
N ASP A 132 -3.51 20.58 -6.57
CA ASP A 132 -2.78 20.87 -5.32
C ASP A 132 -1.26 20.84 -5.48
N ILE A 133 -0.76 20.31 -6.60
CA ILE A 133 0.67 20.14 -6.89
C ILE A 133 1.16 21.21 -7.86
N VAL A 134 0.40 21.49 -8.92
CA VAL A 134 0.81 22.41 -9.98
C VAL A 134 0.84 23.85 -9.46
N GLY A 135 1.98 24.52 -9.63
CA GLY A 135 2.18 25.90 -9.19
C GLY A 135 2.42 26.08 -7.69
N ALA A 136 2.34 25.00 -6.90
CA ALA A 136 2.67 25.03 -5.48
C ALA A 136 4.20 24.97 -5.28
N SER A 137 4.66 25.65 -4.23
CA SER A 137 6.04 25.56 -3.75
C SER A 137 6.07 24.76 -2.45
N PHE A 138 6.94 23.75 -2.40
CA PHE A 138 7.12 22.85 -1.26
C PHE A 138 8.57 22.94 -0.76
N SER A 139 8.79 22.70 0.53
CA SER A 139 10.14 22.65 1.08
C SER A 139 10.91 21.42 0.61
N GLU A 140 10.23 20.29 0.43
CA GLU A 140 10.79 19.07 -0.12
C GLU A 140 10.61 18.98 -1.65
N PRO A 141 11.61 18.48 -2.40
CA PRO A 141 11.47 18.29 -3.85
C PRO A 141 10.31 17.35 -4.21
N ALA A 142 9.37 17.85 -5.01
CA ALA A 142 8.18 17.13 -5.49
C ALA A 142 8.26 16.81 -6.99
N ALA A 143 9.47 16.73 -7.56
CA ALA A 143 9.70 16.70 -9.01
C ALA A 143 8.94 15.57 -9.72
N GLU A 144 8.85 14.38 -9.12
CA GLU A 144 8.11 13.26 -9.72
C GLU A 144 6.60 13.50 -9.76
N ALA A 145 6.02 14.06 -8.69
CA ALA A 145 4.61 14.44 -8.67
C ALA A 145 4.32 15.58 -9.66
N GLN A 146 5.19 16.58 -9.72
CA GLN A 146 5.11 17.66 -10.71
C GLN A 146 5.18 17.12 -12.15
N ARG A 147 6.08 16.15 -12.40
CA ARG A 147 6.20 15.50 -13.71
C ARG A 147 4.94 14.72 -14.09
N ILE A 148 4.37 13.97 -13.17
CA ILE A 148 3.10 13.24 -13.40
C ILE A 148 1.98 14.23 -13.67
N CYS A 149 1.83 15.27 -12.84
CA CYS A 149 0.77 16.27 -12.99
C CYS A 149 0.95 17.21 -14.18
N GLY A 150 2.13 17.25 -14.79
CA GLY A 150 2.36 17.92 -16.07
C GLY A 150 1.88 17.12 -17.28
N GLN A 151 1.49 15.84 -17.12
CA GLN A 151 1.00 15.03 -18.23
C GLN A 151 -0.44 15.41 -18.60
N PRO A 152 -0.80 15.39 -19.90
CA PRO A 152 -2.18 15.61 -20.32
C PRO A 152 -3.13 14.61 -19.65
N ARG A 153 -4.25 15.10 -19.12
CA ARG A 153 -5.29 14.30 -18.43
C ARG A 153 -4.86 13.66 -17.10
N ALA A 154 -3.71 14.05 -16.53
CA ALA A 154 -3.38 13.65 -15.17
C ALA A 154 -4.28 14.39 -14.18
N GLU A 155 -5.14 13.65 -13.47
CA GLU A 155 -6.04 14.22 -12.47
C GLU A 155 -5.43 14.20 -11.07
N TYR A 156 -4.61 13.19 -10.78
CA TYR A 156 -3.98 12.98 -9.48
C TYR A 156 -2.64 12.27 -9.61
N VAL A 157 -1.83 12.37 -8.56
CA VAL A 157 -0.71 11.47 -8.28
C VAL A 157 -1.16 10.41 -7.30
N ASP A 158 -0.65 9.19 -7.45
CA ASP A 158 -0.95 8.04 -6.60
C ASP A 158 0.33 7.27 -6.29
N SER A 159 0.63 7.08 -5.00
CA SER A 159 1.77 6.28 -4.54
C SER A 159 1.64 4.79 -4.92
N GLY A 160 0.43 4.34 -5.25
CA GLY A 160 0.02 2.94 -5.16
C GLY A 160 -0.05 2.49 -3.70
N LEU A 161 -0.45 1.24 -3.47
CA LEU A 161 -0.33 0.63 -2.15
C LEU A 161 1.14 0.43 -1.81
N ARG A 162 1.51 0.88 -0.61
CA ARG A 162 2.83 0.72 -0.02
C ARG A 162 2.71 -0.07 1.27
N ALA A 163 3.68 -0.95 1.50
CA ALA A 163 3.80 -1.70 2.73
C ALA A 163 5.05 -1.26 3.48
N TYR A 164 4.89 -0.88 4.74
CA TYR A 164 5.97 -0.46 5.62
C TYR A 164 6.05 -1.35 6.84
N ARG A 165 7.28 -1.62 7.29
CA ARG A 165 7.55 -2.25 8.59
C ARG A 165 8.28 -1.25 9.47
N ILE A 166 7.76 -1.06 10.68
CA ILE A 166 8.35 -0.20 11.69
C ILE A 166 8.83 -1.05 12.85
N VAL A 167 10.00 -0.70 13.37
CA VAL A 167 10.53 -1.20 14.65
C VAL A 167 10.72 0.03 15.53
N ALA A 168 10.27 -0.02 16.77
CA ALA A 168 10.38 1.09 17.72
C ALA A 168 11.81 1.66 17.77
N GLY A 169 11.91 2.98 17.68
CA GLY A 169 13.19 3.70 17.63
C GLY A 169 13.93 3.64 16.29
N LYS A 170 13.36 3.01 15.24
CA LYS A 170 13.93 2.97 13.89
C LYS A 170 13.02 3.68 12.89
N ALA A 171 13.62 4.19 11.83
CA ALA A 171 12.88 4.76 10.71
C ALA A 171 12.01 3.68 10.03
N PRO A 172 10.84 4.05 9.45
CA PRO A 172 10.03 3.13 8.67
C PRO A 172 10.81 2.55 7.49
N VAL A 173 10.61 1.26 7.22
CA VAL A 173 11.21 0.56 6.08
C VAL A 173 10.13 0.19 5.07
N ASP A 174 10.24 0.70 3.83
CA ASP A 174 9.37 0.31 2.71
C ASP A 174 9.73 -1.11 2.25
N VAL A 175 8.81 -2.05 2.49
CA VAL A 175 8.94 -3.46 2.12
C VAL A 175 8.10 -3.83 0.89
N THR A 176 7.50 -2.84 0.19
CA THR A 176 6.60 -3.05 -0.95
C THR A 176 7.23 -3.92 -2.05
N HIS A 177 8.51 -3.67 -2.34
CA HIS A 177 9.27 -4.39 -3.38
C HIS A 177 9.50 -5.88 -3.07
N THR A 178 9.29 -6.31 -1.82
CA THR A 178 9.42 -7.72 -1.41
C THR A 178 8.16 -8.53 -1.69
N LEU A 179 7.06 -7.86 -2.04
CA LEU A 179 5.75 -8.47 -2.22
C LEU A 179 5.52 -8.82 -3.69
N ALA A 180 4.90 -9.98 -3.93
CA ALA A 180 4.50 -10.37 -5.26
C ALA A 180 3.42 -9.41 -5.79
N ASN A 181 3.64 -8.85 -6.97
CA ASN A 181 2.69 -7.92 -7.59
C ASN A 181 1.52 -8.69 -8.21
N PRO A 182 0.26 -8.42 -7.81
CA PRO A 182 -0.91 -9.13 -8.32
C PRO A 182 -1.08 -8.98 -9.84
N ASN A 183 -0.60 -7.89 -10.45
CA ASN A 183 -0.62 -7.75 -11.91
C ASN A 183 0.27 -8.79 -12.61
N LYS A 184 1.42 -9.12 -11.99
CA LYS A 184 2.31 -10.17 -12.49
C LYS A 184 1.69 -11.55 -12.24
N THR A 185 1.08 -11.77 -11.08
CA THR A 185 0.38 -13.02 -10.72
C THR A 185 -0.77 -13.34 -11.67
N LEU A 186 -1.62 -12.35 -11.98
CA LEU A 186 -2.72 -12.50 -12.93
C LEU A 186 -2.21 -12.63 -14.37
N GLY A 187 -1.15 -11.90 -14.71
CA GLY A 187 -0.51 -11.91 -16.03
C GLY A 187 -1.19 -11.01 -17.04
N GLY A 188 -0.38 -10.34 -17.87
CA GLY A 188 -0.87 -9.29 -18.79
C GLY A 188 -1.92 -9.75 -19.80
N LYS A 189 -1.80 -10.96 -20.35
CA LYS A 189 -2.78 -11.52 -21.30
C LYS A 189 -4.15 -11.72 -20.65
N ARG A 190 -4.20 -12.24 -19.42
CA ARG A 190 -5.45 -12.44 -18.67
C ARG A 190 -6.09 -11.10 -18.35
N LEU A 191 -5.32 -10.15 -17.80
CA LEU A 191 -5.80 -8.80 -17.51
C LEU A 191 -6.28 -8.04 -18.76
N GLN A 192 -5.71 -8.31 -19.93
CA GLN A 192 -6.20 -7.73 -21.19
C GLN A 192 -7.55 -8.33 -21.58
N ARG A 193 -7.74 -9.64 -21.43
CA ARG A 193 -9.05 -10.27 -21.67
C ARG A 193 -10.12 -9.74 -20.72
N TYR A 194 -9.80 -9.63 -19.43
CA TYR A 194 -10.74 -9.09 -18.44
C TYR A 194 -11.16 -7.66 -18.79
N ARG A 195 -10.21 -6.80 -19.13
CA ARG A 195 -10.52 -5.43 -19.58
C ARG A 195 -11.36 -5.37 -20.86
N ALA A 196 -11.19 -6.33 -21.77
CA ALA A 196 -12.01 -6.41 -22.98
C ALA A 196 -13.47 -6.80 -22.68
N LEU A 197 -13.73 -7.40 -21.51
CA LEU A 197 -15.06 -7.71 -20.98
C LEU A 197 -15.58 -6.59 -20.05
N GLY A 198 -14.94 -5.42 -20.02
CA GLY A 198 -15.37 -4.30 -19.16
C GLY A 198 -14.93 -4.41 -17.69
N ALA A 199 -14.17 -5.44 -17.32
CA ALA A 199 -13.72 -5.60 -15.93
C ALA A 199 -12.79 -4.49 -15.47
N ASN A 200 -12.86 -4.18 -14.17
CA ASN A 200 -12.07 -3.16 -13.51
C ASN A 200 -10.55 -3.50 -13.49
N ALA A 201 -9.73 -2.50 -13.22
CA ALA A 201 -8.33 -2.75 -12.89
C ALA A 201 -8.21 -3.53 -11.57
N VAL A 202 -7.07 -4.19 -11.35
CA VAL A 202 -6.79 -4.83 -10.06
C VAL A 202 -6.90 -3.79 -8.96
N ALA A 203 -7.65 -4.11 -7.90
CA ALA A 203 -7.81 -3.28 -6.72
C ALA A 203 -7.86 -4.14 -5.45
N ILE A 204 -7.76 -3.49 -4.30
CA ILE A 204 -7.94 -4.14 -3.00
C ILE A 204 -9.44 -4.29 -2.71
N ASP A 205 -9.84 -5.48 -2.27
CA ASP A 205 -11.05 -5.70 -1.49
C ASP A 205 -10.74 -5.40 -0.02
N ASP A 206 -11.32 -4.31 0.48
CA ASP A 206 -11.14 -3.78 1.83
C ASP A 206 -12.25 -4.20 2.81
N SER A 207 -13.19 -5.04 2.38
CA SER A 207 -14.41 -5.39 3.11
C SER A 207 -14.20 -6.21 4.39
N ARG A 208 -12.97 -6.65 4.66
CA ARG A 208 -12.58 -7.43 5.85
C ARG A 208 -11.49 -6.76 6.68
N LEU A 209 -10.98 -5.61 6.22
CA LEU A 209 -9.81 -4.97 6.83
C LEU A 209 -10.05 -4.43 8.24
N ASP A 210 -11.31 -4.25 8.63
CA ASP A 210 -11.71 -3.87 9.99
C ASP A 210 -11.72 -5.05 10.99
N ARG A 211 -11.46 -6.29 10.53
CA ARG A 211 -11.58 -7.51 11.35
C ARG A 211 -10.35 -8.39 11.33
N VAL A 212 -9.68 -8.50 10.18
CA VAL A 212 -8.58 -9.43 9.98
C VAL A 212 -7.33 -8.73 9.48
N PRO A 213 -6.14 -9.26 9.78
CA PRO A 213 -4.88 -8.69 9.32
C PRO A 213 -4.56 -9.12 7.88
N ALA A 214 -5.55 -9.15 6.99
CA ALA A 214 -5.42 -9.62 5.62
C ALA A 214 -6.28 -8.80 4.66
N LEU A 215 -5.79 -8.58 3.44
CA LEU A 215 -6.57 -8.06 2.31
C LEU A 215 -6.44 -8.97 1.11
N ARG A 216 -7.33 -8.78 0.14
CA ARG A 216 -7.34 -9.52 -1.13
C ARG A 216 -7.23 -8.53 -2.29
N TRP A 217 -6.40 -8.84 -3.28
CA TRP A 217 -6.49 -8.19 -4.57
C TRP A 217 -7.51 -8.90 -5.45
N VAL A 218 -8.36 -8.12 -6.10
CA VAL A 218 -9.43 -8.60 -6.95
C VAL A 218 -9.50 -7.80 -8.24
N VAL A 219 -10.11 -8.41 -9.25
CA VAL A 219 -10.65 -7.75 -10.43
C VAL A 219 -12.15 -8.01 -10.43
N GLU A 220 -12.93 -6.94 -10.41
CA GLU A 220 -14.39 -7.00 -10.49
C GLU A 220 -14.82 -7.01 -11.95
N SER A 221 -15.72 -7.93 -12.31
CA SER A 221 -16.27 -8.02 -13.66
C SER A 221 -17.28 -6.91 -13.91
N ASP A 222 -17.57 -6.65 -15.18
CA ASP A 222 -18.82 -6.01 -15.54
C ASP A 222 -19.96 -6.99 -15.17
N PRO A 223 -20.99 -6.59 -14.40
CA PRO A 223 -22.10 -7.46 -14.05
C PRO A 223 -22.87 -8.00 -15.27
N GLU A 224 -22.87 -7.26 -16.38
CA GLU A 224 -23.52 -7.69 -17.63
C GLU A 224 -22.62 -8.59 -18.48
N GLN A 225 -21.31 -8.63 -18.19
CA GLN A 225 -20.30 -9.42 -18.89
C GLN A 225 -19.37 -10.15 -17.89
N PRO A 226 -19.89 -11.19 -17.21
CA PRO A 226 -19.10 -11.94 -16.22
C PRO A 226 -17.86 -12.58 -16.84
N LEU A 227 -16.85 -12.79 -16.01
CA LEU A 227 -15.63 -13.50 -16.41
C LEU A 227 -15.92 -14.99 -16.66
N PRO A 228 -15.13 -15.66 -17.52
CA PRO A 228 -15.28 -17.10 -17.74
C PRO A 228 -15.16 -17.89 -16.43
N VAL A 229 -16.19 -18.68 -16.11
CA VAL A 229 -16.26 -19.48 -14.87
C VAL A 229 -15.19 -20.58 -14.77
N ASP A 230 -14.64 -20.98 -15.91
CA ASP A 230 -13.54 -21.93 -16.04
C ASP A 230 -12.16 -21.27 -15.94
N ASP A 231 -12.06 -19.93 -15.93
CA ASP A 231 -10.79 -19.26 -15.68
C ASP A 231 -10.32 -19.59 -14.25
N GLU A 232 -9.09 -20.09 -14.14
CA GLU A 232 -8.46 -20.50 -12.88
C GLU A 232 -8.48 -19.43 -11.79
N ARG A 233 -8.57 -18.14 -12.16
CA ARG A 233 -8.60 -17.02 -11.24
C ARG A 233 -10.02 -16.54 -10.93
N SER A 234 -11.03 -16.97 -11.67
CA SER A 234 -12.40 -16.54 -11.46
C SER A 234 -13.05 -17.23 -10.25
N PHE A 235 -13.87 -16.48 -9.53
CA PHE A 235 -14.69 -16.93 -8.41
C PHE A 235 -16.02 -16.16 -8.40
N GLU A 236 -16.95 -16.49 -7.50
CA GLU A 236 -18.30 -15.87 -7.46
C GLU A 236 -19.02 -15.93 -8.81
N ALA A 237 -19.05 -17.13 -9.40
CA ALA A 237 -19.71 -17.40 -10.68
C ALA A 237 -19.31 -16.45 -11.84
N GLY A 238 -18.07 -15.94 -11.84
CA GLY A 238 -17.59 -15.02 -12.87
C GLY A 238 -17.59 -13.56 -12.46
N GLY A 239 -18.19 -13.19 -11.32
CA GLY A 239 -18.26 -11.81 -10.85
C GLY A 239 -16.90 -11.21 -10.50
N MET A 240 -15.94 -12.06 -10.11
CA MET A 240 -14.64 -11.61 -9.63
C MET A 240 -13.49 -12.49 -10.11
N ALA A 241 -12.28 -11.94 -10.14
CA ALA A 241 -11.04 -12.71 -10.27
C ALA A 241 -10.04 -12.39 -9.16
N HIS A 242 -9.34 -13.42 -8.67
CA HIS A 242 -8.43 -13.37 -7.55
C HIS A 242 -6.99 -13.06 -7.95
N GLY A 243 -6.39 -12.02 -7.35
CA GLY A 243 -5.01 -11.60 -7.58
C GLY A 243 -4.00 -11.98 -6.49
N GLY A 244 -4.46 -12.52 -5.36
CA GLY A 244 -3.62 -12.84 -4.20
C GLY A 244 -4.14 -12.23 -2.90
N PHE A 245 -3.76 -12.82 -1.77
CA PHE A 245 -3.94 -12.24 -0.43
C PHE A 245 -2.64 -11.62 0.08
N LEU A 246 -2.71 -10.42 0.65
CA LEU A 246 -1.62 -9.81 1.40
C LEU A 246 -1.91 -9.98 2.90
N VAL A 247 -0.99 -10.61 3.63
CA VAL A 247 -1.22 -11.06 5.00
C VAL A 247 -0.20 -10.51 5.99
N TRP A 248 -0.76 -9.95 7.05
CA TRP A 248 -0.26 -9.69 8.40
C TRP A 248 0.30 -10.90 9.16
N THR A 249 1.60 -11.22 9.15
CA THR A 249 2.08 -12.40 9.94
C THR A 249 2.36 -12.13 11.41
N GLY A 250 2.26 -10.87 11.86
CA GLY A 250 2.73 -10.45 13.19
C GLY A 250 4.18 -9.96 13.21
N ASP A 251 4.91 -10.07 12.09
CA ASP A 251 6.26 -9.51 11.97
C ASP A 251 6.55 -8.93 10.57
N ARG A 252 5.96 -9.53 9.54
CA ARG A 252 6.14 -9.13 8.14
C ARG A 252 4.88 -9.33 7.30
N PHE A 253 4.84 -8.65 6.17
CA PHE A 253 3.86 -8.89 5.12
C PHE A 253 4.30 -10.06 4.23
N ILE A 254 3.34 -10.89 3.84
CA ILE A 254 3.54 -11.96 2.84
C ILE A 254 2.37 -11.97 1.86
N VAL A 255 2.63 -12.42 0.63
CA VAL A 255 1.57 -12.69 -0.35
C VAL A 255 1.30 -14.19 -0.40
N ARG A 256 0.02 -14.59 -0.33
CA ARG A 256 -0.44 -15.97 -0.44
C ARG A 256 -1.51 -16.10 -1.53
N ASP A 257 -1.57 -17.25 -2.18
CA ASP A 257 -2.63 -17.57 -3.13
C ASP A 257 -3.94 -17.96 -2.42
N SER A 258 -3.84 -18.50 -1.21
CA SER A 258 -4.99 -18.86 -0.39
C SER A 258 -4.78 -18.59 1.09
N VAL A 259 -5.89 -18.43 1.82
CA VAL A 259 -5.90 -18.21 3.26
C VAL A 259 -6.97 -19.09 3.93
N PRO A 260 -6.80 -19.46 5.21
CA PRO A 260 -7.88 -20.11 5.96
C PRO A 260 -9.05 -19.15 6.19
N ARG A 261 -10.25 -19.69 6.38
CA ARG A 261 -11.47 -18.93 6.69
C ARG A 261 -11.33 -17.98 7.89
N SER A 262 -10.47 -18.29 8.86
CA SER A 262 -10.17 -17.41 9.99
C SER A 262 -9.49 -16.08 9.60
N LEU A 263 -8.83 -16.02 8.44
CA LEU A 263 -8.24 -14.81 7.87
C LEU A 263 -9.10 -14.18 6.75
N TRP A 264 -10.24 -14.80 6.40
CA TRP A 264 -11.21 -14.25 5.46
C TRP A 264 -12.64 -14.64 5.85
N PRO A 265 -13.13 -14.14 7.00
CA PRO A 265 -14.43 -14.54 7.53
C PRO A 265 -15.57 -14.07 6.61
N CYS A 266 -16.69 -14.77 6.67
CA CYS A 266 -17.90 -14.33 5.99
C CYS A 266 -18.51 -13.10 6.65
N ALA A 267 -19.20 -12.28 5.87
CA ALA A 267 -20.09 -11.28 6.43
C ALA A 267 -21.24 -11.99 7.18
N ALA A 268 -21.79 -11.34 8.20
CA ALA A 268 -22.79 -11.95 9.08
C ALA A 268 -24.10 -12.27 8.35
N ASP A 269 -24.44 -11.45 7.36
CA ASP A 269 -25.60 -11.53 6.48
C ASP A 269 -25.43 -12.46 5.27
N ASP A 270 -24.19 -12.86 4.95
CA ASP A 270 -23.86 -13.66 3.77
C ASP A 270 -23.31 -15.06 4.10
N GLN A 271 -23.53 -15.54 5.33
CA GLN A 271 -22.80 -16.69 5.86
C GLN A 271 -23.00 -17.97 5.04
N ALA A 272 -24.20 -18.23 4.52
CA ALA A 272 -24.50 -19.44 3.76
C ALA A 272 -23.83 -19.47 2.38
N HIS A 273 -23.85 -18.35 1.65
CA HIS A 273 -23.29 -18.24 0.31
C HIS A 273 -21.76 -18.12 0.35
N CYS A 274 -21.22 -17.33 1.27
CA CYS A 274 -19.77 -17.20 1.45
C CYS A 274 -19.10 -18.48 1.99
N ALA A 275 -19.81 -19.31 2.76
CA ALA A 275 -19.26 -20.56 3.29
C ALA A 275 -19.21 -21.70 2.25
N ASP A 276 -19.89 -21.57 1.11
CA ASP A 276 -19.82 -22.57 0.04
C ASP A 276 -18.39 -22.63 -0.54
N PRO A 277 -17.67 -23.76 -0.42
CA PRO A 277 -16.32 -23.90 -0.94
C PRO A 277 -16.23 -23.77 -2.47
N ASN A 278 -17.35 -23.94 -3.19
CA ASN A 278 -17.40 -23.72 -4.64
C ASN A 278 -17.46 -22.24 -5.01
N ASN A 279 -17.87 -21.38 -4.08
CA ASN A 279 -18.03 -19.95 -4.34
C ASN A 279 -16.67 -19.22 -4.32
N ASP A 280 -15.78 -19.61 -3.41
CA ASP A 280 -14.45 -19.02 -3.27
C ASP A 280 -13.38 -20.06 -2.94
N ARG A 281 -12.78 -20.63 -3.99
CA ARG A 281 -11.73 -21.65 -3.89
C ARG A 281 -10.43 -21.18 -3.21
N PHE A 282 -10.25 -19.87 -3.04
CA PHE A 282 -9.04 -19.29 -2.47
C PHE A 282 -9.13 -19.14 -0.93
N VAL A 283 -10.30 -19.43 -0.35
CA VAL A 283 -10.51 -19.45 1.10
C VAL A 283 -10.79 -20.88 1.55
N THR A 284 -9.83 -21.46 2.26
CA THR A 284 -9.95 -22.85 2.70
C THR A 284 -10.75 -22.96 4.00
N PRO A 285 -11.58 -24.01 4.15
CA PRO A 285 -12.16 -24.35 5.46
C PRO A 285 -11.03 -24.45 6.49
N GLY A 286 -11.17 -23.75 7.61
CA GLY A 286 -10.17 -23.81 8.68
C GLY A 286 -10.01 -25.25 9.19
N LYS A 287 -8.79 -25.61 9.61
CA LYS A 287 -8.61 -26.70 10.56
C LYS A 287 -9.00 -26.22 11.96
#